data_AF-A0A2V6PMF5-F1
#
_entry.id   AF-A0A2V6PMF5-F1
#
_cell.length_a   1.000
_cell.length_b   1.000
_cell.length_c   1.000
_cell.angle_alpha   90.00
_cell.angle_beta   90.00
_cell.angle_gamma   90.00
#
_symmetry.space_group_name_H-M   'P 1'
#
loop_
_entity.id
_entity.type
_entity.pdbx_description
1 polymer ?
#
loop_
_entity_poly.entity_id
_entity_poly.type
_entity_poly.pdbx_seq_one_letter_code
_entity_poly.pdbx_strand_id
1 'polypeptide(L)'
;MIDRLLEHHLKPIARDYWRWKLWRGLARCWAVMALIGLGFILLHHFAGWSSRWVFPLFSLAAGAWALIIGRRWRKTRPDYRSIARQIEQENPKLHALLLTAVEQRPDAVTGGLNYLQQRVVREALEHNRRRPWANRIFERLFFTRCAHGLALIFFATVLLRLRVTAPPGRLFFGMRADAVTVTPGDTSIERGSGLVVLVRFDGRLPAEATLAVKPVNENERRIPLAKNLDDPVFGGGVPIVEGDLTYRVEYAGKETRDFKVTVFDYPVLERADAKLKFPEYTGLPEKTIADTRRVSAVEGSVLDYAFYLNKPVASARLVARDKSVLPLAADTNRANVYRIQFALDQNRQYELQLVDDAGRTNKVPPQFVIEALKNRPPELTL
;
A
#
# COMPACT_ATOMS: atom_id res chain seq x y z
N MET A 1 -31.37 21.01 49.48
CA MET A 1 -31.96 19.93 48.68
C MET A 1 -33.46 20.18 48.62
N ILE A 2 -34.06 19.99 47.45
CA ILE A 2 -35.51 20.14 47.25
C ILE A 2 -36.20 18.90 47.83
N ASP A 3 -37.47 19.01 48.19
CA ASP A 3 -38.30 17.88 48.61
C ASP A 3 -38.32 16.74 47.56
N ARG A 4 -38.27 15.49 48.02
CA ARG A 4 -38.15 14.30 47.15
C ARG A 4 -39.35 14.13 46.21
N LEU A 5 -40.56 14.53 46.63
CA LEU A 5 -41.77 14.42 45.80
C LEU A 5 -41.76 15.48 44.69
N LEU A 6 -41.36 16.70 45.03
CA LEU A 6 -41.21 17.78 44.04
C LEU A 6 -40.09 17.45 43.04
N GLU A 7 -38.97 16.90 43.51
CA GLU A 7 -37.87 16.46 42.66
C GLU A 7 -38.32 15.36 41.68
N HIS A 8 -39.11 14.38 42.13
CA HIS A 8 -39.62 13.30 41.27
C HIS A 8 -40.44 13.83 40.09
N HIS A 9 -41.31 14.83 40.33
CA HIS A 9 -42.13 15.43 39.27
C HIS A 9 -41.39 16.44 38.41
N LEU A 10 -40.43 17.19 38.96
CA LEU A 10 -39.65 18.17 38.20
C LEU A 10 -38.51 17.54 37.39
N LYS A 11 -37.98 16.38 37.79
CA LYS A 11 -36.89 15.68 37.08
C LYS A 11 -37.21 15.35 35.60
N PRO A 12 -38.38 14.78 35.23
CA PRO A 12 -38.71 14.54 33.82
C PRO A 12 -38.85 15.86 33.04
N ILE A 13 -39.51 16.86 33.63
CA ILE A 13 -39.72 18.19 33.01
C ILE A 13 -38.38 18.89 32.81
N ALA A 14 -37.49 18.84 33.80
CA ALA A 14 -36.14 19.35 33.71
C ALA A 14 -35.39 18.65 32.57
N ARG A 15 -35.42 17.32 32.49
CA ARG A 15 -34.75 16.57 31.42
C ARG A 15 -35.19 17.00 30.03
N ASP A 16 -36.49 17.21 29.83
CA ASP A 16 -37.06 17.61 28.55
C ASP A 16 -36.76 19.08 28.22
N TYR A 17 -36.78 19.96 29.22
CA TYR A 17 -36.32 21.34 29.08
C TYR A 17 -34.83 21.43 28.71
N TRP A 18 -33.99 20.58 29.31
CA TRP A 18 -32.56 20.50 29.01
C TRP A 18 -32.30 19.92 27.62
N ARG A 19 -33.07 18.92 27.19
CA ARG A 19 -33.04 18.42 25.81
C ARG A 19 -33.37 19.53 24.83
N TRP A 20 -34.43 20.31 25.09
CA TRP A 20 -34.81 21.44 24.25
C TRP A 20 -33.67 22.45 24.09
N LYS A 21 -33.02 22.82 25.19
CA LYS A 21 -31.87 23.74 25.18
C LYS A 21 -30.68 23.17 24.40
N LEU A 22 -30.40 21.87 24.52
CA LEU A 22 -29.36 21.17 23.76
C LEU A 22 -29.65 21.18 22.26
N TRP A 23 -30.85 20.74 21.85
CA TRP A 23 -31.26 20.70 20.44
C TRP A 23 -31.24 22.09 19.81
N ARG A 24 -31.67 23.12 20.55
CA ARG A 24 -31.58 24.52 20.11
C ARG A 24 -30.13 25.01 19.98
N GLY A 25 -29.24 24.60 20.90
CA GLY A 25 -27.82 24.91 20.84
C GLY A 25 -27.13 24.28 19.63
N LEU A 26 -27.40 22.99 19.38
CA LEU A 26 -26.90 22.27 18.22
C LEU A 26 -27.48 22.83 16.91
N ALA A 27 -28.77 23.16 16.87
CA ALA A 27 -29.40 23.75 15.68
C ALA A 27 -28.73 25.09 15.31
N ARG A 28 -28.43 25.94 16.30
CA ARG A 28 -27.66 27.18 16.07
C ARG A 28 -26.24 26.89 15.59
N CYS A 29 -25.57 25.92 16.18
CA CYS A 29 -24.22 25.50 15.76
C CYS A 29 -24.21 25.09 14.28
N TRP A 30 -25.13 24.20 13.88
CA TRP A 30 -25.23 23.75 12.49
C TRP A 30 -25.62 24.88 11.54
N ALA A 31 -26.56 25.74 11.92
CA ALA A 31 -26.96 26.88 11.10
C ALA A 31 -25.82 27.88 10.88
N VAL A 32 -25.08 28.24 11.94
CA VAL A 32 -23.92 29.14 11.84
C VAL A 32 -22.82 28.52 11.00
N MET A 33 -22.49 27.25 11.23
CA MET A 33 -21.49 26.57 10.41
C MET A 33 -21.92 26.52 8.95
N ALA A 34 -23.18 26.19 8.65
CA ALA A 34 -23.67 26.13 7.27
C ALA A 34 -23.60 27.50 6.57
N LEU A 35 -23.87 28.61 7.26
CA LEU A 35 -23.71 29.96 6.71
C LEU A 35 -22.24 30.28 6.41
N ILE A 36 -21.32 29.92 7.30
CA ILE A 36 -19.87 30.09 7.08
C ILE A 36 -19.41 29.25 5.88
N GLY A 37 -19.87 28.00 5.79
CA GLY A 37 -19.58 27.12 4.65
C GLY A 37 -20.11 27.65 3.33
N LEU A 38 -21.31 28.25 3.33
CA LEU A 38 -21.88 28.91 2.16
C LEU A 38 -21.04 30.13 1.74
N GLY A 39 -20.53 30.90 2.72
CA GLY A 39 -19.58 31.98 2.46
C GLY A 39 -18.31 31.49 1.74
N PHE A 40 -17.73 30.36 2.15
CA PHE A 40 -16.60 29.75 1.45
C PHE A 40 -16.94 29.31 0.02
N ILE A 41 -18.13 28.76 -0.21
CA ILE A 41 -18.59 28.37 -1.55
C ILE A 41 -18.73 29.60 -2.46
N LEU A 42 -19.33 30.69 -1.96
CA LEU A 42 -19.47 31.94 -2.72
C LEU A 42 -18.10 32.55 -3.02
N LEU A 43 -17.19 32.55 -2.05
CA LEU A 43 -15.84 33.08 -2.22
C LEU A 43 -15.03 32.29 -3.25
N HIS A 44 -15.19 30.96 -3.27
CA HIS A 44 -14.61 30.11 -4.32
C HIS A 44 -15.21 30.44 -5.69
N HIS A 45 -16.53 30.63 -5.79
CA HIS A 45 -17.22 30.91 -7.04
C HIS A 45 -16.83 32.28 -7.64
N PHE A 46 -16.77 33.33 -6.81
CA PHE A 46 -16.52 34.70 -7.29
C PHE A 46 -15.03 35.08 -7.37
N ALA A 47 -14.19 34.59 -6.45
CA ALA A 47 -12.78 34.97 -6.38
C ALA A 47 -11.83 33.85 -6.83
N GLY A 48 -12.34 32.68 -7.22
CA GLY A 48 -11.53 31.54 -7.66
C GLY A 48 -10.64 30.93 -6.56
N TRP A 49 -10.77 31.38 -5.31
CA TRP A 49 -9.93 30.93 -4.21
C TRP A 49 -10.25 29.47 -3.88
N SER A 50 -9.26 28.58 -3.97
CA SER A 50 -9.38 27.19 -3.55
C SER A 50 -8.25 26.83 -2.60
N SER A 51 -8.59 26.17 -1.50
CA SER A 51 -7.61 25.66 -0.53
C SER A 51 -8.02 24.27 -0.04
N ARG A 52 -7.10 23.32 -0.19
CA ARG A 52 -7.27 21.90 0.19
C ARG A 52 -7.54 21.66 1.67
N TRP A 53 -7.20 22.64 2.52
CA TRP A 53 -7.35 22.52 3.98
C TRP A 53 -8.70 23.01 4.50
N VAL A 54 -9.48 23.71 3.67
CA VAL A 54 -10.76 24.29 4.09
C VAL A 54 -11.73 23.19 4.52
N PHE A 55 -11.90 22.13 3.72
CA PHE A 55 -12.81 21.03 4.05
C PHE A 55 -12.46 20.27 5.36
N PRO A 56 -11.23 19.75 5.56
CA PRO A 56 -10.92 19.00 6.78
C PRO A 56 -10.94 19.90 8.03
N LEU A 57 -10.44 21.12 7.95
CA LEU A 57 -10.40 22.03 9.09
C LEU A 57 -11.80 22.51 9.49
N PHE A 58 -12.65 22.80 8.50
CA PHE A 58 -14.04 23.19 8.72
C PHE A 58 -14.88 22.04 9.32
N SER A 59 -14.68 20.81 8.84
CA SER A 59 -15.34 19.61 9.41
C SER A 59 -14.91 19.37 10.86
N LEU A 60 -13.61 19.52 11.15
CA LEU A 60 -13.06 19.37 12.48
C LEU A 60 -13.59 20.46 13.43
N ALA A 61 -13.64 21.71 12.98
CA ALA A 61 -14.20 22.82 13.75
C ALA A 61 -15.69 22.61 14.09
N ALA A 62 -16.49 22.14 13.13
CA ALA A 62 -17.91 21.83 13.34
C ALA A 62 -18.09 20.71 14.39
N GLY A 63 -17.31 19.64 14.26
CA GLY A 63 -17.31 18.52 15.22
C GLY A 63 -16.86 18.95 16.62
N ALA A 64 -15.79 19.73 16.72
CA ALA A 64 -15.29 20.26 17.99
C ALA A 64 -16.31 21.14 18.69
N TRP A 65 -17.00 22.03 17.96
CA TRP A 65 -18.02 22.90 18.54
C TRP A 65 -19.24 22.11 19.04
N ALA A 66 -19.71 21.12 18.27
CA ALA A 66 -20.77 20.21 18.70
C ALA A 66 -20.36 19.41 19.96
N LEU A 67 -19.10 18.95 20.03
CA LEU A 67 -18.55 18.25 21.20
C LEU A 67 -18.45 19.17 22.43
N ILE A 68 -18.05 20.43 22.27
CA ILE A 68 -18.02 21.41 23.36
C ILE A 68 -19.43 21.64 23.91
N ILE A 69 -20.43 21.80 23.04
CA ILE A 69 -21.84 21.93 23.43
C ILE A 69 -22.30 20.68 24.18
N GLY A 70 -21.99 19.48 23.67
CA GLY A 70 -22.32 18.21 24.31
C GLY A 70 -21.63 17.98 25.66
N ARG A 71 -20.35 18.36 25.80
CA ARG A 71 -19.58 18.27 27.05
C ARG A 71 -20.08 19.27 28.10
N ARG A 72 -20.34 20.51 27.69
CA ARG A 72 -20.94 21.54 28.55
C ARG A 72 -22.32 21.08 29.03
N TRP A 73 -23.09 20.41 28.17
CA TRP A 73 -24.37 19.81 28.51
C TRP A 73 -24.24 18.70 29.57
N ARG A 74 -23.32 17.74 29.40
CA ARG A 74 -23.11 16.66 30.39
C ARG A 74 -22.68 17.16 31.77
N LYS A 75 -21.94 18.27 31.85
CA LYS A 75 -21.42 18.82 33.11
C LYS A 75 -22.40 19.73 33.86
N THR A 76 -23.47 20.21 33.22
CA THR A 76 -24.39 21.19 33.84
C THR A 76 -25.46 20.47 34.66
N ARG A 77 -25.54 20.75 35.97
CA ARG A 77 -26.60 20.22 36.84
C ARG A 77 -27.93 20.99 36.62
N PRO A 78 -29.09 20.33 36.72
CA PRO A 78 -30.38 21.00 36.60
C PRO A 78 -30.60 22.02 37.72
N ASP A 79 -30.76 23.29 37.38
CA ASP A 79 -31.21 24.32 38.31
C ASP A 79 -32.74 24.38 38.30
N TYR A 80 -33.36 23.70 39.27
CA TYR A 80 -34.81 23.64 39.42
C TYR A 80 -35.45 25.01 39.69
N ARG A 81 -34.72 25.97 40.27
CA ARG A 81 -35.22 27.33 40.52
C ARG A 81 -35.43 28.08 39.20
N SER A 82 -34.49 27.94 38.27
CA SER A 82 -34.61 28.51 36.92
C SER A 82 -35.78 27.91 36.14
N ILE A 83 -36.02 26.60 36.30
CA ILE A 83 -37.11 25.89 35.64
C ILE A 83 -38.46 26.32 36.21
N ALA A 84 -38.57 26.42 37.54
CA ALA A 84 -39.78 26.91 38.21
C ALA A 84 -40.14 28.32 37.76
N ARG A 85 -39.16 29.24 37.75
CA ARG A 85 -39.34 30.61 37.28
C ARG A 85 -39.89 30.66 35.85
N GLN A 86 -39.37 29.81 34.97
CA GLN A 86 -39.85 29.78 33.59
C GLN A 86 -41.25 29.18 33.44
N ILE A 87 -41.56 28.11 34.19
CA ILE A 87 -42.90 27.52 34.19
C ILE A 87 -43.93 28.54 34.67
N GLU A 88 -43.59 29.37 35.65
CA GLU A 88 -44.46 30.44 36.16
C GLU A 88 -44.59 31.64 35.21
N GLN A 89 -43.51 32.03 34.51
CA GLN A 89 -43.60 33.04 33.44
C GLN A 89 -44.60 32.62 32.35
N GLU A 90 -44.70 31.32 32.08
CA GLU A 90 -45.63 30.76 31.09
C GLU A 90 -47.02 30.50 31.66
N ASN A 91 -47.15 30.42 32.98
CA ASN A 91 -48.40 30.24 33.72
C ASN A 91 -48.53 31.28 34.84
N PRO A 92 -48.88 32.55 34.50
CA PRO A 92 -48.97 33.63 35.49
C PRO A 92 -49.92 33.34 36.67
N LYS A 93 -50.88 32.43 36.47
CA LYS A 93 -51.83 31.94 37.49
C LYS A 93 -51.18 31.18 38.65
N LEU A 94 -49.90 30.80 38.53
CA LEU A 94 -49.17 30.16 39.63
C LEU A 94 -48.75 31.18 40.71
N HIS A 95 -48.73 32.49 40.44
CA HIS A 95 -48.45 33.54 41.45
C HIS A 95 -47.26 33.22 42.39
N ALA A 96 -46.11 32.82 41.84
CA ALA A 96 -44.90 32.43 42.61
C ALA A 96 -45.02 31.16 43.48
N LEU A 97 -46.12 30.40 43.40
CA LEU A 97 -46.36 29.18 44.17
C LEU A 97 -45.30 28.10 43.91
N LEU A 98 -44.95 27.85 42.65
CA LEU A 98 -43.98 26.82 42.26
C LEU A 98 -42.55 27.24 42.60
N LEU A 99 -42.21 28.52 42.42
CA LEU A 99 -40.92 29.06 42.84
C LEU A 99 -40.77 28.96 44.36
N THR A 100 -41.81 29.32 45.10
CA THR A 100 -41.86 29.20 46.57
C THR A 100 -41.78 27.74 47.02
N ALA A 101 -42.43 26.81 46.31
CA ALA A 101 -42.34 25.38 46.59
C ALA A 101 -40.92 24.81 46.37
N VAL A 102 -40.21 25.25 45.34
CA VAL A 102 -38.81 24.84 45.06
C VAL A 102 -37.82 25.41 46.07
N GLU A 103 -38.12 26.58 46.65
CA GLU A 103 -37.27 27.22 47.66
C GLU A 103 -37.41 26.61 49.06
N GLN A 104 -38.45 25.80 49.31
CA GLN A 104 -38.63 25.13 50.59
C GLN A 104 -37.45 24.21 50.92
N ARG A 105 -36.94 24.35 52.14
CA ARG A 105 -35.89 23.50 52.69
C ARG A 105 -36.47 22.71 53.86
N PRO A 106 -36.20 21.39 53.93
CA PRO A 106 -36.50 20.60 55.11
C PRO A 106 -35.81 21.17 56.34
N ASP A 107 -36.44 20.96 57.49
CA ASP A 107 -35.86 21.28 58.79
C ASP A 107 -34.52 20.52 58.98
N ALA A 108 -33.51 21.20 59.54
CA ALA A 108 -32.18 20.65 59.71
C ALA A 108 -32.11 19.50 60.75
N VAL A 109 -33.04 19.47 61.69
CA VAL A 109 -33.10 18.48 62.79
C VAL A 109 -34.00 17.30 62.42
N THR A 110 -35.19 17.58 61.89
CA THR A 110 -36.17 16.51 61.59
C THR A 110 -36.06 15.97 60.16
N GLY A 111 -35.37 16.68 59.27
CA GLY A 111 -35.21 16.29 57.86
C GLY A 111 -36.50 16.34 57.03
N GLY A 112 -37.62 16.77 57.62
CA GLY A 112 -38.93 16.86 57.00
C GLY A 112 -39.40 18.30 56.77
N LEU A 113 -40.44 18.45 55.94
CA LEU A 113 -41.14 19.71 55.76
C LEU A 113 -42.24 19.86 56.81
N ASN A 114 -42.45 21.07 57.33
CA ASN A 114 -43.58 21.37 58.22
C ASN A 114 -44.91 21.38 57.46
N TYR A 115 -46.04 21.42 58.18
CA TYR A 115 -47.39 21.35 57.58
C TYR A 115 -47.65 22.43 56.52
N LEU A 116 -47.22 23.67 56.74
CA LEU A 116 -47.42 24.77 55.78
C LEU A 116 -46.56 24.57 54.53
N GLN A 117 -45.30 24.14 54.70
CA GLN A 117 -44.41 23.83 53.59
C GLN A 117 -44.94 22.67 52.75
N GLN A 118 -45.46 21.62 53.39
CA GLN A 118 -46.10 20.49 52.69
C GLN A 118 -47.36 20.92 51.94
N ARG A 119 -48.15 21.83 52.51
CA ARG A 119 -49.34 22.38 51.86
C ARG A 119 -48.97 23.15 50.59
N VAL A 120 -47.94 24.00 50.63
CA VAL A 120 -47.43 24.74 49.46
C VAL A 120 -46.96 23.79 48.35
N VAL A 121 -46.20 22.75 48.70
CA VAL A 121 -45.74 21.73 47.74
C VAL A 121 -46.92 20.98 47.12
N ARG A 122 -47.91 20.59 47.93
CA ARG A 122 -49.11 19.88 47.47
C ARG A 122 -49.95 20.73 46.52
N GLU A 123 -50.13 22.00 46.84
CA GLU A 123 -50.88 22.96 46.01
C GLU A 123 -50.21 23.19 44.65
N ALA A 124 -48.87 23.30 44.64
CA ALA A 124 -48.09 23.38 43.40
C ALA A 124 -48.28 22.11 42.53
N LEU A 125 -48.23 20.92 43.14
CA LEU A 125 -48.43 19.65 42.43
C LEU A 125 -49.87 19.46 41.94
N GLU A 126 -50.86 19.94 42.68
CA GLU A 126 -52.25 19.91 42.25
C GLU A 126 -52.48 20.79 41.02
N HIS A 127 -51.82 21.95 40.94
CA HIS A 127 -51.85 22.78 39.74
C HIS A 127 -51.28 22.04 38.52
N ASN A 128 -50.18 21.29 38.70
CA ASN A 128 -49.62 20.45 37.64
C ASN A 128 -50.58 19.34 37.19
N ARG A 129 -51.36 18.74 38.12
CA ARG A 129 -52.38 17.73 37.75
C ARG A 129 -53.51 18.32 36.91
N ARG A 130 -53.98 19.51 37.27
CA ARG A 130 -55.07 20.21 36.55
C ARG A 130 -54.60 20.80 35.22
N ARG A 131 -53.34 21.27 35.17
CA ARG A 131 -52.70 21.88 34.00
C ARG A 131 -51.25 21.39 33.91
N PRO A 132 -50.99 20.29 33.18
CA PRO A 132 -49.66 19.73 33.07
C PRO A 132 -48.64 20.74 32.54
N TRP A 133 -47.59 21.01 33.33
CA TRP A 133 -46.52 21.93 32.93
C TRP A 133 -45.76 21.44 31.68
N ALA A 134 -45.82 20.13 31.39
CA ALA A 134 -45.08 19.49 30.30
C ALA A 134 -45.66 19.75 28.89
N ASN A 135 -46.94 20.09 28.75
CA ASN A 135 -47.61 20.11 27.43
C ASN A 135 -46.96 21.08 26.43
N ARG A 136 -46.60 22.30 26.85
CA ARG A 136 -45.93 23.27 25.96
C ARG A 136 -44.47 22.92 25.65
N ILE A 137 -43.82 22.14 26.50
CA ILE A 137 -42.43 21.70 26.29
C ILE A 137 -42.38 20.68 25.16
N PHE A 138 -43.39 19.81 25.02
CA PHE A 138 -43.48 18.84 23.92
C PHE A 138 -43.59 19.51 22.55
N GLU A 139 -44.46 20.51 22.39
CA GLU A 139 -44.57 21.26 21.13
C GLU A 139 -43.25 21.95 20.77
N ARG A 140 -42.63 22.63 21.74
CA ARG A 140 -41.32 23.28 21.53
C ARG A 140 -40.21 22.28 21.22
N LEU A 141 -40.25 21.09 21.82
CA LEU A 141 -39.31 20.00 21.50
C LEU A 141 -39.52 19.48 20.09
N PHE A 142 -40.77 19.35 19.63
CA PHE A 142 -41.07 18.95 18.26
C PHE A 142 -40.51 19.97 17.26
N PHE A 143 -40.86 21.25 17.40
CA PHE A 143 -40.36 22.31 16.50
C PHE A 143 -38.83 22.45 16.56
N THR A 144 -38.20 22.32 17.72
CA THR A 144 -36.72 22.37 17.81
C THR A 144 -36.03 21.15 17.23
N ARG A 145 -36.64 19.95 17.29
CA ARG A 145 -36.14 18.77 16.57
C ARG A 145 -36.25 18.95 15.06
N CYS A 146 -37.38 19.46 14.57
CA CYS A 146 -37.55 19.78 13.16
C CYS A 146 -36.52 20.85 12.71
N ALA A 147 -36.39 21.94 13.46
CA ALA A 147 -35.40 22.98 13.18
C ALA A 147 -33.96 22.46 13.21
N HIS A 148 -33.63 21.57 14.16
CA HIS A 148 -32.32 20.91 14.20
C HIS A 148 -32.10 20.01 12.98
N GLY A 149 -33.11 19.20 12.60
CA GLY A 149 -33.06 18.35 11.41
C GLY A 149 -32.82 19.16 10.14
N LEU A 150 -33.57 20.25 9.96
CA LEU A 150 -33.40 21.17 8.83
C LEU A 150 -32.01 21.83 8.83
N ALA A 151 -31.54 22.32 9.98
CA ALA A 151 -30.20 22.91 10.09
C ALA A 151 -29.09 21.90 9.80
N LEU A 152 -29.26 20.63 10.22
CA LEU A 152 -28.32 19.55 9.94
C LEU A 152 -28.32 19.16 8.46
N ILE A 153 -29.50 19.07 7.84
CA ILE A 153 -29.62 18.81 6.39
C ILE A 153 -28.96 19.94 5.61
N PHE A 154 -29.21 21.20 5.98
CA PHE A 154 -28.57 22.36 5.35
C PHE A 154 -27.05 22.35 5.52
N PHE A 155 -26.55 22.01 6.72
CA PHE A 155 -25.11 21.84 6.93
C PHE A 155 -24.55 20.68 6.09
N ALA A 156 -25.24 19.55 6.01
CA ALA A 156 -24.81 18.39 5.23
C ALA A 156 -24.75 18.69 3.73
N THR A 157 -25.73 19.43 3.19
CA THR A 157 -25.72 19.85 1.78
C THR A 157 -24.59 20.82 1.48
N VAL A 158 -24.35 21.80 2.36
CA VAL A 158 -23.20 22.71 2.26
C VAL A 158 -21.89 21.94 2.34
N LEU A 159 -21.76 21.00 3.26
CA LEU A 159 -20.56 20.18 3.42
C LEU A 159 -20.28 19.30 2.20
N LEU A 160 -21.32 18.71 1.61
CA LEU A 160 -21.20 17.92 0.38
C LEU A 160 -20.78 18.78 -0.81
N ARG A 161 -21.32 19.99 -0.94
CA ARG A 161 -20.90 20.95 -1.97
C ARG A 161 -19.47 21.45 -1.76
N LEU A 162 -19.05 21.63 -0.51
CA LEU A 162 -17.68 22.01 -0.17
C LEU A 162 -16.67 20.89 -0.51
N ARG A 163 -17.09 19.62 -0.44
CA ARG A 163 -16.28 18.46 -0.88
C ARG A 163 -16.03 18.43 -2.40
N VAL A 164 -17.02 18.87 -3.19
CA VAL A 164 -16.93 18.89 -4.66
C VAL A 164 -16.13 20.10 -5.16
N THR A 165 -16.15 21.21 -4.43
CA THR A 165 -15.41 22.45 -4.76
C THR A 165 -13.98 22.48 -4.24
N ALA A 166 -13.67 21.70 -3.19
CA ALA A 166 -12.29 21.46 -2.80
C ALA A 166 -11.60 20.62 -3.90
N PRO A 167 -10.46 21.06 -4.47
CA PRO A 167 -9.68 20.20 -5.35
C PRO A 167 -9.38 18.92 -4.58
N PRO A 168 -9.57 17.73 -5.18
CA PRO A 168 -9.57 16.46 -4.46
C PRO A 168 -8.32 16.36 -3.60
N GLY A 169 -8.53 16.61 -2.30
CA GLY A 169 -7.50 16.50 -1.29
C GLY A 169 -7.16 15.03 -1.23
N ARG A 170 -6.01 14.66 -1.79
CA ARG A 170 -5.36 13.40 -1.48
C ARG A 170 -5.08 13.42 0.01
N LEU A 171 -6.05 12.98 0.80
CA LEU A 171 -5.77 12.36 2.09
C LEU A 171 -4.66 11.35 1.80
N PHE A 172 -3.60 11.40 2.60
CA PHE A 172 -2.41 10.55 2.51
C PHE A 172 -2.75 9.08 2.78
N PHE A 173 -3.54 8.49 1.89
CA PHE A 173 -3.72 7.07 1.64
C PHE A 173 -3.87 6.92 0.14
N GLY A 174 -3.06 6.02 -0.43
CA GLY A 174 -2.76 5.91 -1.84
C GLY A 174 -3.90 6.31 -2.77
N MET A 175 -3.58 7.20 -3.69
CA MET A 175 -4.25 7.31 -4.98
C MET A 175 -4.69 5.91 -5.40
N ARG A 176 -6.01 5.63 -5.46
CA ARG A 176 -6.50 4.66 -6.43
C ARG A 176 -6.24 5.30 -7.79
N ALA A 177 -4.99 5.24 -8.23
CA ALA A 177 -4.71 5.11 -9.64
C ALA A 177 -5.56 3.91 -10.08
N ASP A 178 -6.15 3.97 -11.26
CA ASP A 178 -6.55 2.74 -11.95
C ASP A 178 -5.42 1.75 -11.72
N ALA A 179 -5.66 0.67 -10.98
CA ALA A 179 -4.56 -0.18 -10.53
C ALA A 179 -4.12 -0.94 -11.77
N VAL A 180 -3.06 -0.41 -12.40
CA VAL A 180 -2.46 -1.01 -13.58
C VAL A 180 -1.38 -1.94 -13.09
N THR A 181 -1.63 -3.23 -13.27
CA THR A 181 -0.66 -4.27 -12.91
C THR A 181 0.09 -4.67 -14.17
N VAL A 182 1.38 -4.38 -14.21
CA VAL A 182 2.28 -4.76 -15.31
C VAL A 182 3.09 -5.97 -14.87
N THR A 183 3.04 -7.05 -15.64
CA THR A 183 3.81 -8.28 -15.43
C THR A 183 4.73 -8.48 -16.65
N PRO A 184 6.04 -8.74 -16.48
CA PRO A 184 6.75 -9.03 -15.23
C PRO A 184 7.19 -7.80 -14.41
N GLY A 185 7.12 -6.58 -14.96
CA GLY A 185 7.70 -5.40 -14.33
C GLY A 185 9.23 -5.37 -14.52
N ASP A 186 10.00 -5.16 -13.45
CA ASP A 186 11.47 -5.23 -13.53
C ASP A 186 11.91 -6.69 -13.63
N THR A 187 12.69 -7.03 -14.65
CA THR A 187 13.05 -8.43 -14.90
C THR A 187 14.46 -8.58 -15.46
N SER A 188 14.98 -9.80 -15.38
CA SER A 188 16.22 -10.20 -16.05
C SER A 188 15.92 -11.33 -17.02
N ILE A 189 16.37 -11.19 -18.26
CA ILE A 189 16.12 -12.18 -19.32
C ILE A 189 17.41 -12.57 -20.03
N GLU A 190 17.44 -13.77 -20.59
CA GLU A 190 18.57 -14.23 -21.36
C GLU A 190 18.63 -13.50 -22.70
N ARG A 191 19.84 -13.15 -23.17
CA ARG A 191 20.04 -12.53 -24.48
C ARG A 191 19.40 -13.35 -25.59
N GLY A 192 18.73 -12.67 -26.51
CA GLY A 192 18.02 -13.29 -27.62
C GLY A 192 16.64 -13.84 -27.24
N SER A 193 16.24 -13.81 -25.97
CA SER A 193 14.89 -14.20 -25.54
C SER A 193 13.87 -13.07 -25.78
N GLY A 194 12.62 -13.46 -25.97
CA GLY A 194 11.50 -12.53 -26.08
C GLY A 194 11.02 -12.02 -24.72
N LEU A 195 10.67 -10.74 -24.67
CA LEU A 195 10.01 -10.12 -23.52
C LEU A 195 8.51 -10.03 -23.80
N VAL A 196 7.70 -10.73 -23.01
CA VAL A 196 6.23 -10.59 -23.04
C VAL A 196 5.79 -9.73 -21.87
N VAL A 197 5.08 -8.66 -22.17
CA VAL A 197 4.52 -7.72 -21.19
C VAL A 197 3.00 -7.88 -21.18
N LEU A 198 2.47 -8.18 -20.01
CA LEU A 198 1.03 -8.27 -19.75
C LEU A 198 0.62 -7.13 -18.85
N VAL A 199 -0.42 -6.41 -19.27
CA VAL A 199 -0.95 -5.25 -18.56
C VAL A 199 -2.41 -5.50 -18.23
N ARG A 200 -2.71 -5.58 -16.93
CA ARG A 200 -4.07 -5.68 -16.41
C ARG A 200 -4.54 -4.33 -15.89
N PHE A 201 -5.74 -3.93 -16.30
CA PHE A 201 -6.38 -2.70 -15.83
C PHE A 201 -7.52 -3.02 -14.86
N ASP A 202 -7.38 -2.66 -13.59
CA ASP A 202 -8.46 -2.77 -12.62
C ASP A 202 -9.37 -1.54 -12.71
N GLY A 203 -10.39 -1.59 -13.58
CA GLY A 203 -11.38 -0.52 -13.73
C GLY A 203 -11.78 -0.25 -15.18
N ARG A 204 -11.77 1.03 -15.58
CA ARG A 204 -12.17 1.44 -16.93
C ARG A 204 -11.08 1.04 -17.94
N LEU A 205 -11.41 0.13 -18.84
CA LEU A 205 -10.50 -0.31 -19.90
C LEU A 205 -10.21 0.84 -20.88
N PRO A 206 -8.93 1.12 -21.18
CA PRO A 206 -8.57 2.07 -22.23
C PRO A 206 -8.95 1.51 -23.61
N ALA A 207 -9.17 2.39 -24.58
CA ALA A 207 -9.41 1.98 -25.97
C ALA A 207 -8.13 1.38 -26.59
N GLU A 208 -6.99 1.98 -26.27
CA GLU A 208 -5.67 1.59 -26.78
C GLU A 208 -4.63 1.68 -25.65
N ALA A 209 -3.67 0.77 -25.68
CA ALA A 209 -2.49 0.79 -24.81
C ALA A 209 -1.25 0.51 -25.67
N THR A 210 -0.15 1.21 -25.39
CA THR A 210 1.09 1.13 -26.16
C THR A 210 2.26 0.86 -25.22
N LEU A 211 3.13 -0.05 -25.62
CA LEU A 211 4.38 -0.33 -24.95
C LEU A 211 5.48 0.56 -25.56
N ALA A 212 5.97 1.52 -24.78
CA ALA A 212 7.13 2.33 -25.13
C ALA A 212 8.39 1.62 -24.63
N VAL A 213 9.27 1.23 -25.56
CA VAL A 213 10.50 0.49 -25.29
C VAL A 213 11.69 1.35 -25.69
N LYS A 214 12.61 1.57 -24.76
CA LYS A 214 13.82 2.35 -24.94
C LYS A 214 15.06 1.50 -24.63
N PRO A 215 15.73 0.94 -25.66
CA PRO A 215 17.05 0.34 -25.52
C PRO A 215 18.10 1.41 -25.16
N VAL A 216 19.20 1.02 -24.51
CA VAL A 216 20.24 1.98 -24.05
C VAL A 216 20.86 2.79 -25.20
N ASN A 217 21.00 2.21 -26.39
CA ASN A 217 21.69 2.80 -27.54
C ASN A 217 20.79 3.05 -28.77
N GLU A 218 19.47 2.96 -28.60
CA GLU A 218 18.53 3.11 -29.72
C GLU A 218 17.40 4.08 -29.36
N ASN A 219 16.71 4.57 -30.41
CA ASN A 219 15.53 5.39 -30.23
C ASN A 219 14.39 4.59 -29.60
N GLU A 220 13.56 5.28 -28.83
CA GLU A 220 12.34 4.71 -28.27
C GLU A 220 11.40 4.23 -29.38
N ARG A 221 10.93 2.98 -29.24
CA ARG A 221 9.98 2.36 -30.16
C ARG A 221 8.66 2.13 -29.44
N ARG A 222 7.57 2.33 -30.18
CA ARG A 222 6.20 2.18 -29.67
C ARG A 222 5.57 0.94 -30.29
N ILE A 223 5.17 0.00 -29.45
CA ILE A 223 4.56 -1.27 -29.85
C ILE A 223 3.11 -1.26 -29.35
N PRO A 224 2.09 -1.27 -30.23
CA PRO A 224 0.71 -1.33 -29.79
C PRO A 224 0.43 -2.67 -29.09
N LEU A 225 -0.24 -2.61 -27.94
CA LEU A 225 -0.65 -3.81 -27.22
C LEU A 225 -1.97 -4.34 -27.78
N ALA A 226 -2.03 -5.64 -28.01
CA ALA A 226 -3.25 -6.29 -28.46
C ALA A 226 -4.13 -6.63 -27.25
N LYS A 227 -5.42 -6.34 -27.38
CA LYS A 227 -6.44 -6.76 -26.42
C LYS A 227 -7.02 -8.09 -26.86
N ASN A 228 -7.11 -9.05 -25.95
CA ASN A 228 -7.95 -10.22 -26.18
C ASN A 228 -9.40 -9.87 -25.78
N LEU A 229 -10.38 -10.16 -26.65
CA LEU A 229 -11.74 -9.63 -26.54
C LEU A 229 -12.44 -9.98 -25.21
N ASP A 230 -12.05 -11.10 -24.59
CA ASP A 230 -12.69 -11.68 -23.41
C ASP A 230 -11.98 -11.39 -22.07
N ASP A 231 -10.80 -10.75 -22.06
CA ASP A 231 -10.00 -10.52 -20.83
C ASP A 231 -9.61 -9.03 -20.67
N PRO A 232 -9.71 -8.42 -19.46
CA PRO A 232 -9.14 -7.09 -19.16
C PRO A 232 -7.60 -7.00 -19.22
N VAL A 233 -6.94 -7.85 -20.02
CA VAL A 233 -5.49 -7.95 -20.16
C VAL A 233 -5.07 -7.54 -21.57
N PHE A 234 -4.13 -6.60 -21.64
CA PHE A 234 -3.44 -6.21 -22.87
C PHE A 234 -2.09 -6.91 -22.91
N GLY A 235 -1.78 -7.53 -24.05
CA GLY A 235 -0.55 -8.28 -24.26
C GLY A 235 0.24 -7.76 -25.44
N GLY A 236 1.55 -7.70 -25.27
CA GLY A 236 2.49 -7.37 -26.34
C GLY A 236 3.90 -7.54 -25.84
N GLY A 237 4.87 -7.37 -26.72
CA GLY A 237 6.23 -7.73 -26.35
C GLY A 237 7.26 -7.41 -27.41
N VAL A 238 8.51 -7.61 -27.03
CA VAL A 238 9.67 -7.51 -27.90
C VAL A 238 10.10 -8.93 -28.24
N PRO A 239 10.05 -9.37 -29.52
CA PRO A 239 10.35 -10.75 -29.88
C PRO A 239 11.76 -11.20 -29.52
N ILE A 240 12.75 -10.31 -29.64
CA ILE A 240 14.17 -10.58 -29.41
C ILE A 240 14.77 -9.40 -28.65
N VAL A 241 15.37 -9.66 -27.49
CA VAL A 241 16.06 -8.65 -26.69
C VAL A 241 17.57 -8.93 -26.65
N GLU A 242 18.35 -8.08 -27.30
CA GLU A 242 19.81 -8.22 -27.43
C GLU A 242 20.61 -7.53 -26.33
N GLY A 243 20.01 -6.57 -25.63
CA GLY A 243 20.69 -5.79 -24.59
C GLY A 243 19.72 -5.11 -23.64
N ASP A 244 20.29 -4.50 -22.60
CA ASP A 244 19.53 -3.80 -21.56
C ASP A 244 18.59 -2.77 -22.16
N LEU A 245 17.36 -2.73 -21.65
CA LEU A 245 16.34 -1.79 -22.07
C LEU A 245 15.46 -1.36 -20.91
N THR A 246 14.80 -0.22 -21.10
CA THR A 246 13.74 0.25 -20.21
C THR A 246 12.43 0.26 -20.98
N TYR A 247 11.33 -0.08 -20.34
CA TYR A 247 10.02 0.02 -20.95
C TYR A 247 8.99 0.64 -20.01
N ARG A 248 7.98 1.27 -20.60
CA ARG A 248 6.80 1.77 -19.89
C ARG A 248 5.55 1.54 -20.74
N VAL A 249 4.41 1.53 -20.07
CA VAL A 249 3.10 1.37 -20.72
C VAL A 249 2.39 2.71 -20.75
N GLU A 250 2.08 3.17 -21.95
CA GLU A 250 1.30 4.39 -22.22
C GLU A 250 -0.16 3.99 -22.50
N TYR A 251 -1.12 4.58 -21.78
CA TYR A 251 -2.54 4.27 -21.92
C TYR A 251 -3.40 5.50 -21.60
N ALA A 252 -4.39 5.82 -22.44
CA ALA A 252 -5.36 6.91 -22.23
C ALA A 252 -4.74 8.25 -21.73
N GLY A 253 -3.56 8.63 -22.26
CA GLY A 253 -2.83 9.84 -21.87
C GLY A 253 -2.12 9.78 -20.50
N LYS A 254 -2.00 8.58 -19.92
CA LYS A 254 -1.23 8.27 -18.71
C LYS A 254 -0.09 7.32 -19.07
N GLU A 255 0.90 7.26 -18.18
CA GLU A 255 2.06 6.37 -18.32
C GLU A 255 2.31 5.65 -17.00
N THR A 256 2.82 4.43 -17.07
CA THR A 256 3.36 3.73 -15.90
C THR A 256 4.73 4.28 -15.53
N ARG A 257 5.27 3.83 -14.39
CA ARG A 257 6.71 3.96 -14.14
C ARG A 257 7.51 3.24 -15.23
N ASP A 258 8.77 3.62 -15.33
CA ASP A 258 9.76 2.88 -16.09
C ASP A 258 10.09 1.55 -15.39
N PHE A 259 10.16 0.49 -16.19
CA PHE A 259 10.56 -0.85 -15.79
C PHE A 259 11.88 -1.21 -16.46
N LYS A 260 12.82 -1.74 -15.69
CA LYS A 260 14.15 -2.10 -16.18
C LYS A 260 14.21 -3.58 -16.56
N VAL A 261 14.75 -3.85 -17.75
CA VAL A 261 15.06 -5.19 -18.23
C VAL A 261 16.56 -5.31 -18.35
N THR A 262 17.13 -6.24 -17.59
CA THR A 262 18.57 -6.54 -17.63
C THR A 262 18.79 -7.82 -18.43
N VAL A 263 19.69 -7.76 -19.41
CA VAL A 263 20.02 -8.91 -20.24
C VAL A 263 21.22 -9.64 -19.66
N PHE A 264 21.18 -10.97 -19.68
CA PHE A 264 22.29 -11.80 -19.25
C PHE A 264 22.58 -12.94 -20.20
N ASP A 265 23.83 -13.40 -20.17
CA ASP A 265 24.29 -14.58 -20.88
C ASP A 265 24.68 -15.67 -19.88
N TYR A 266 24.40 -16.93 -20.18
CA TYR A 266 24.95 -18.04 -19.40
C TYR A 266 26.45 -18.20 -19.68
N PRO A 267 27.24 -18.70 -18.72
CA PRO A 267 28.64 -19.03 -19.00
C PRO A 267 28.70 -20.19 -20.01
N VAL A 268 29.47 -20.01 -21.08
CA VAL A 268 29.62 -20.99 -22.16
C VAL A 268 31.10 -21.13 -22.51
N LEU A 269 31.49 -22.37 -22.81
CA LEU A 269 32.80 -22.68 -23.39
C LEU A 269 32.77 -22.38 -24.89
N GLU A 270 33.61 -21.45 -25.33
CA GLU A 270 33.79 -21.12 -26.75
C GLU A 270 34.82 -22.02 -27.42
N ARG A 271 35.93 -22.29 -26.72
CA ARG A 271 37.05 -23.07 -27.27
C ARG A 271 37.87 -23.72 -26.16
N ALA A 272 38.42 -24.90 -26.42
CA ALA A 272 39.35 -25.59 -25.51
C ALA A 272 40.62 -26.08 -26.24
N ASP A 273 41.78 -25.56 -25.86
CA ASP A 273 43.07 -25.88 -26.48
C ASP A 273 43.92 -26.77 -25.58
N ALA A 274 44.29 -27.93 -26.10
CA ALA A 274 45.13 -28.91 -25.39
C ALA A 274 46.58 -28.81 -25.86
N LYS A 275 47.51 -28.57 -24.93
CA LYS A 275 48.94 -28.64 -25.16
C LYS A 275 49.52 -29.85 -24.44
N LEU A 276 50.09 -30.77 -25.21
CA LEU A 276 50.68 -32.01 -24.72
C LEU A 276 52.20 -31.90 -24.71
N LYS A 277 52.80 -32.19 -23.56
CA LYS A 277 54.22 -32.42 -23.40
C LYS A 277 54.45 -33.90 -23.15
N PHE A 278 55.03 -34.59 -24.13
CA PHE A 278 55.28 -36.02 -24.03
C PHE A 278 56.49 -36.32 -23.13
N PRO A 279 56.56 -37.52 -22.51
CA PRO A 279 57.72 -37.94 -21.75
C PRO A 279 58.99 -38.02 -22.61
N GLU A 280 60.15 -37.74 -22.02
CA GLU A 280 61.43 -37.69 -22.73
C GLU A 280 61.75 -38.98 -23.50
N TYR A 281 61.42 -40.15 -22.93
CA TYR A 281 61.68 -41.46 -23.56
C TYR A 281 60.96 -41.67 -24.89
N THR A 282 59.89 -40.91 -25.16
CA THR A 282 59.15 -40.99 -26.43
C THR A 282 59.85 -40.25 -27.57
N GLY A 283 60.73 -39.29 -27.26
CA GLY A 283 61.36 -38.41 -28.25
C GLY A 283 60.39 -37.52 -29.05
N LEU A 284 59.11 -37.46 -28.67
CA LEU A 284 58.09 -36.71 -29.41
C LEU A 284 58.12 -35.22 -29.02
N PRO A 285 58.03 -34.29 -30.00
CA PRO A 285 57.94 -32.87 -29.70
C PRO A 285 56.59 -32.51 -29.07
N GLU A 286 56.53 -31.39 -28.34
CA GLU A 286 55.26 -30.87 -27.81
C GLU A 286 54.22 -30.70 -28.92
N LYS A 287 52.99 -31.12 -28.64
CA LYS A 287 51.88 -31.07 -29.61
C LYS A 287 50.76 -30.20 -29.06
N THR A 288 50.31 -29.23 -29.86
CA THR A 288 49.11 -28.43 -29.53
C THR A 288 47.96 -28.86 -30.42
N ILE A 289 46.81 -29.11 -29.81
CA ILE A 289 45.56 -29.46 -30.48
C ILE A 289 44.56 -28.38 -30.13
N ALA A 290 44.20 -27.57 -31.12
CA ALA A 290 43.22 -26.50 -30.96
C ALA A 290 41.79 -27.06 -30.92
N ASP A 291 40.94 -26.41 -30.14
CA ASP A 291 39.50 -26.70 -30.00
C ASP A 291 39.15 -28.20 -29.94
N THR A 292 39.79 -28.90 -29.02
CA THR A 292 39.51 -30.32 -28.78
C THR A 292 38.81 -30.52 -27.45
N ARG A 293 37.94 -31.53 -27.39
CA ARG A 293 37.34 -32.07 -26.16
C ARG A 293 37.78 -33.50 -25.87
N ARG A 294 38.49 -34.13 -26.83
CA ARG A 294 39.04 -35.47 -26.70
C ARG A 294 40.55 -35.42 -26.89
N VAL A 295 41.28 -35.90 -25.90
CA VAL A 295 42.73 -35.92 -25.92
C VAL A 295 43.21 -37.33 -25.63
N SER A 296 44.08 -37.86 -26.48
CA SER A 296 44.77 -39.13 -26.25
C SER A 296 46.27 -38.92 -26.36
N ALA A 297 47.02 -39.40 -25.36
CA ALA A 297 48.48 -39.33 -25.34
C ALA A 297 49.06 -40.51 -24.56
N VAL A 298 50.36 -40.73 -24.70
CA VAL A 298 51.06 -41.78 -23.95
C VAL A 298 50.98 -41.51 -22.45
N GLU A 299 50.79 -42.55 -21.65
CA GLU A 299 50.82 -42.46 -20.18
C GLU A 299 52.08 -41.70 -19.69
N GLY A 300 51.89 -40.81 -18.73
CA GLY A 300 52.94 -39.90 -18.23
C GLY A 300 53.09 -38.59 -19.00
N SER A 301 52.37 -38.39 -20.11
CA SER A 301 52.33 -37.09 -20.79
C SER A 301 51.70 -36.02 -19.90
N VAL A 302 52.24 -34.80 -19.92
CA VAL A 302 51.64 -33.66 -19.20
C VAL A 302 50.73 -32.90 -20.15
N LEU A 303 49.47 -32.74 -19.77
CA LEU A 303 48.48 -31.93 -20.48
C LEU A 303 48.34 -30.58 -19.80
N ASP A 304 48.57 -29.52 -20.55
CA ASP A 304 48.18 -28.14 -20.23
C ASP A 304 46.95 -27.80 -21.07
N TYR A 305 45.81 -27.59 -20.42
CA TYR A 305 44.52 -27.42 -21.08
C TYR A 305 43.99 -26.01 -20.80
N ALA A 306 43.79 -25.23 -21.86
CA ALA A 306 43.26 -23.87 -21.78
C ALA A 306 41.81 -23.80 -22.28
N PHE A 307 40.94 -23.19 -21.50
CA PHE A 307 39.50 -23.05 -21.75
C PHE A 307 39.19 -21.57 -21.94
N TYR A 308 38.59 -21.24 -23.09
CA TYR A 308 38.16 -19.90 -23.46
C TYR A 308 36.65 -19.80 -23.30
N LEU A 309 36.20 -18.88 -22.45
CA LEU A 309 34.80 -18.67 -22.12
C LEU A 309 34.27 -17.36 -22.72
N ASN A 310 32.96 -17.28 -22.92
CA ASN A 310 32.32 -16.04 -23.39
C ASN A 310 32.40 -14.88 -22.39
N LYS A 311 32.57 -15.19 -21.10
CA LYS A 311 32.58 -14.22 -20.00
C LYS A 311 33.41 -14.73 -18.81
N PRO A 312 33.82 -13.85 -17.88
CA PRO A 312 34.49 -14.29 -16.66
C PRO A 312 33.49 -15.02 -15.75
N VAL A 313 33.98 -15.96 -14.95
CA VAL A 313 33.17 -16.82 -14.08
C VAL A 313 33.75 -16.84 -12.67
N ALA A 314 32.89 -16.98 -11.66
CA ALA A 314 33.29 -17.11 -10.28
C ALA A 314 33.96 -18.47 -10.01
N SER A 315 33.52 -19.52 -10.71
CA SER A 315 34.07 -20.87 -10.58
C SER A 315 34.08 -21.59 -11.92
N ALA A 316 35.20 -22.22 -12.24
CA ALA A 316 35.35 -23.14 -13.34
C ALA A 316 35.99 -24.43 -12.81
N ARG A 317 35.35 -25.57 -13.05
CA ARG A 317 35.84 -26.87 -12.58
C ARG A 317 35.50 -27.99 -13.55
N LEU A 318 36.40 -28.97 -13.64
CA LEU A 318 36.16 -30.26 -14.29
C LEU A 318 35.73 -31.26 -13.22
N VAL A 319 34.57 -31.88 -13.41
CA VAL A 319 34.01 -32.86 -12.48
C VAL A 319 34.01 -34.23 -13.15
N ALA A 320 34.69 -35.21 -12.58
CA ALA A 320 34.69 -36.56 -13.11
C ALA A 320 33.47 -37.37 -12.63
N ARG A 321 33.22 -38.52 -13.25
CA ARG A 321 32.07 -39.39 -12.90
C ARG A 321 32.09 -39.89 -11.45
N ASP A 322 33.28 -40.04 -10.86
CA ASP A 322 33.48 -40.41 -9.46
C ASP A 322 33.31 -39.22 -8.49
N LYS A 323 32.88 -38.07 -9.01
CA LYS A 323 32.74 -36.78 -8.30
C LYS A 323 34.06 -36.15 -7.86
N SER A 324 35.21 -36.64 -8.33
CA SER A 324 36.46 -35.91 -8.19
C SER A 324 36.37 -34.57 -8.93
N VAL A 325 36.87 -33.51 -8.29
CA VAL A 325 36.80 -32.14 -8.80
C VAL A 325 38.19 -31.63 -9.05
N LEU A 326 38.43 -31.17 -10.27
CA LEU A 326 39.65 -30.49 -10.67
C LEU A 326 39.33 -29.01 -10.92
N PRO A 327 39.74 -28.09 -10.02
CA PRO A 327 39.52 -26.67 -10.21
C PRO A 327 40.39 -26.13 -11.35
N LEU A 328 39.83 -25.23 -12.15
CA LEU A 328 40.58 -24.51 -13.17
C LEU A 328 41.09 -23.18 -12.59
N ALA A 329 42.34 -22.84 -12.88
CA ALA A 329 42.94 -21.58 -12.47
C ALA A 329 42.68 -20.49 -13.51
N ALA A 330 42.26 -19.29 -13.09
CA ALA A 330 42.13 -18.15 -13.99
C ALA A 330 43.51 -17.73 -14.54
N ASP A 331 43.55 -17.38 -15.82
CA ASP A 331 44.75 -16.85 -16.46
C ASP A 331 45.04 -15.42 -15.97
N THR A 332 46.30 -15.11 -15.68
CA THR A 332 46.71 -13.80 -15.17
C THR A 332 46.53 -12.67 -16.17
N ASN A 333 46.56 -12.97 -17.47
CA ASN A 333 46.54 -11.97 -18.55
C ASN A 333 45.18 -11.87 -19.22
N ARG A 334 44.28 -12.86 -19.04
CA ARG A 334 42.99 -12.94 -19.73
C ARG A 334 41.88 -13.40 -18.79
N ALA A 335 40.97 -12.50 -18.43
CA ALA A 335 39.88 -12.74 -17.46
C ALA A 335 38.90 -13.88 -17.85
N ASN A 336 38.80 -14.22 -19.13
CA ASN A 336 37.89 -15.24 -19.65
C ASN A 336 38.60 -16.56 -19.99
N VAL A 337 39.88 -16.69 -19.64
CA VAL A 337 40.67 -17.90 -19.90
C VAL A 337 40.99 -18.60 -18.60
N TYR A 338 40.77 -19.90 -18.58
CA TYR A 338 41.00 -20.75 -17.42
C TYR A 338 41.89 -21.92 -17.85
N ARG A 339 42.83 -22.31 -17.00
CA ARG A 339 43.82 -23.34 -17.31
C ARG A 339 43.91 -24.39 -16.23
N ILE A 340 44.31 -25.59 -16.64
CA ILE A 340 44.70 -26.66 -15.74
C ILE A 340 45.84 -27.45 -16.35
N GLN A 341 46.77 -27.87 -15.50
CA GLN A 341 47.87 -28.73 -15.89
C GLN A 341 47.90 -29.99 -15.01
N PHE A 342 47.94 -31.16 -15.63
CA PHE A 342 48.09 -32.44 -14.92
C PHE A 342 48.69 -33.53 -15.82
N ALA A 343 49.22 -34.58 -15.20
CA ALA A 343 49.76 -35.74 -15.90
C ALA A 343 48.66 -36.73 -16.29
N LEU A 344 48.78 -37.33 -17.48
CA LEU A 344 47.86 -38.36 -17.98
C LEU A 344 48.29 -39.73 -17.43
N ASP A 345 47.58 -40.20 -16.41
CA ASP A 345 47.78 -41.49 -15.76
C ASP A 345 46.75 -42.54 -16.18
N GLN A 346 45.49 -42.10 -16.34
CA GLN A 346 44.35 -42.98 -16.54
C GLN A 346 43.31 -42.36 -17.46
N ASN A 347 42.47 -43.21 -18.04
CA ASN A 347 41.33 -42.77 -18.85
C ASN A 347 40.27 -42.15 -17.94
N ARG A 348 39.92 -40.89 -18.20
CA ARG A 348 38.92 -40.17 -17.41
C ARG A 348 38.00 -39.36 -18.31
N GLN A 349 36.76 -39.25 -17.85
CA GLN A 349 35.75 -38.38 -18.45
C GLN A 349 35.39 -37.29 -17.45
N TYR A 350 35.40 -36.05 -17.92
CA TYR A 350 35.10 -34.88 -17.12
C TYR A 350 33.94 -34.10 -17.72
N GLU A 351 33.16 -33.49 -16.85
CA GLU A 351 32.12 -32.53 -17.20
C GLU A 351 32.58 -31.15 -16.75
N LEU A 352 32.57 -30.18 -17.67
CA LEU A 352 32.95 -28.81 -17.35
C LEU A 352 31.77 -28.09 -16.71
N GLN A 353 31.90 -27.78 -15.43
CA GLN A 353 30.93 -26.98 -14.69
C GLN A 353 31.45 -25.55 -14.53
N LEU A 354 30.65 -24.60 -14.99
CA LEU A 354 30.93 -23.18 -14.91
C LEU A 354 29.86 -22.51 -14.04
N VAL A 355 30.27 -21.56 -13.20
CA VAL A 355 29.36 -20.79 -12.34
C VAL A 355 29.73 -19.31 -12.44
N ASP A 356 28.78 -18.47 -12.84
CA ASP A 356 28.99 -17.02 -12.88
C ASP A 356 28.83 -16.34 -11.51
N ASP A 357 29.08 -15.03 -11.44
CA ASP A 357 29.00 -14.25 -10.20
C ASP A 357 27.57 -14.19 -9.60
N ALA A 358 26.54 -14.47 -10.40
CA ALA A 358 25.15 -14.55 -9.94
C ALA A 358 24.71 -15.98 -9.62
N GLY A 359 25.64 -16.95 -9.61
CA GLY A 359 25.37 -18.35 -9.33
C GLY A 359 24.75 -19.14 -10.48
N ARG A 360 24.69 -18.58 -11.70
CA ARG A 360 24.12 -19.25 -12.88
C ARG A 360 25.14 -20.22 -13.46
N THR A 361 24.68 -21.43 -13.77
CA THR A 361 25.50 -22.49 -14.35
C THR A 361 25.34 -22.59 -15.86
N ASN A 362 26.33 -23.18 -16.54
CA ASN A 362 26.21 -23.49 -17.96
C ASN A 362 25.05 -24.46 -18.22
N LYS A 363 24.17 -24.13 -19.19
CA LYS A 363 22.97 -24.93 -19.51
C LYS A 363 23.26 -26.34 -19.99
N VAL A 364 24.29 -26.47 -20.83
CA VAL A 364 24.73 -27.74 -21.42
C VAL A 364 26.21 -27.89 -21.12
N PRO A 365 26.57 -28.56 -20.00
CA PRO A 365 27.95 -28.80 -19.65
C PRO A 365 28.68 -29.64 -20.71
N PRO A 366 29.76 -29.12 -21.33
CA PRO A 366 30.52 -29.90 -22.29
C PRO A 366 31.29 -31.01 -21.59
N GLN A 367 31.33 -32.18 -22.23
CA GLN A 367 32.07 -33.34 -21.75
C GLN A 367 33.44 -33.42 -22.41
N PHE A 368 34.42 -33.84 -21.62
CA PHE A 368 35.81 -34.01 -22.01
C PHE A 368 36.22 -35.45 -21.79
N VAL A 369 36.93 -36.03 -22.77
CA VAL A 369 37.42 -37.40 -22.73
C VAL A 369 38.93 -37.37 -22.82
N ILE A 370 39.62 -37.85 -21.79
CA ILE A 370 41.07 -37.84 -21.72
C ILE A 370 41.52 -39.29 -21.56
N GLU A 371 42.32 -39.76 -22.52
CA GLU A 371 42.77 -41.14 -22.63
C GLU A 371 44.29 -41.23 -22.49
N ALA A 372 44.74 -42.03 -21.52
CA ALA A 372 46.14 -42.36 -21.33
C ALA A 372 46.42 -43.71 -22.02
N LEU A 373 47.19 -43.65 -23.10
CA LEU A 373 47.61 -44.83 -23.87
C LEU A 373 48.73 -45.53 -23.10
N LYS A 374 48.40 -46.69 -22.53
CA LYS A 374 49.36 -47.54 -21.82
C LYS A 374 50.29 -48.24 -22.79
N ASN A 375 51.54 -48.43 -22.39
CA ASN A 375 52.46 -49.29 -23.13
C ASN A 375 51.95 -50.73 -23.12
N ARG A 376 52.14 -51.42 -24.25
CA ARG A 376 51.92 -52.87 -24.31
C ARG A 376 53.04 -53.57 -23.52
N PRO A 377 52.74 -54.65 -22.80
CA PRO A 377 53.78 -55.47 -22.22
C PRO A 377 54.69 -56.02 -23.32
N PRO A 378 56.00 -56.20 -23.07
CA PRO A 378 56.91 -56.75 -24.06
C PRO A 378 56.49 -58.18 -24.43
N GLU A 379 56.37 -58.45 -25.74
CA GLU A 379 56.21 -59.81 -26.25
C GLU A 379 57.59 -60.44 -26.36
N LEU A 380 57.89 -61.39 -25.47
CA LEU A 380 59.10 -62.18 -25.54
C LEU A 380 58.84 -63.36 -26.48
N THR A 381 59.41 -63.33 -27.68
CA THR A 381 59.59 -64.53 -28.51
C THR A 381 60.83 -65.27 -28.02
N LEU A 382 60.63 -66.50 -27.53
CA LEU A 382 61.68 -67.41 -27.07
C LEU A 382 62.43 -68.06 -28.24
#